data_AF-I0SIY4-F1
#
_entry.id   AF-I0SIY4-F1
#
_cell.length_a   1.000
_cell.length_b   1.000
_cell.length_c   1.000
_cell.angle_alpha   90.00
_cell.angle_beta   90.00
_cell.angle_gamma   90.00
#
_symmetry.space_group_name_H-M   'P 1'
#
loop_
_entity.id
_entity.type
_entity.pdbx_description
1 polymer ?
#
loop_
_entity_poly.entity_id
_entity_poly.type
_entity_poly.pdbx_seq_one_letter_code
_entity_poly.pdbx_strand_id
1 'polypeptide(L)'
;MTMMLITKNVYKLGYGGFYSVNLFSKYDIDKKNYLKATNVDNDDHILECVKKSSEIIFAYGSLPLKNKQVAYRVDNLYHLLENNQLDDKIRYLTDEHQEFCFHPLASQVRKKWYNVSKKGVS
;
A
#
# COMPACT_ATOMS: atom_id res chain seq x y z
N MET A 1 -17.94 -0.62 5.45
CA MET A 1 -17.21 -0.29 6.71
C MET A 1 -15.74 0.05 6.46
N THR A 2 -15.00 -0.76 5.70
CA THR A 2 -13.57 -0.58 5.40
C THR A 2 -13.20 0.80 4.87
N MET A 3 -13.84 1.25 3.79
CA MET A 3 -13.53 2.54 3.16
C MET A 3 -13.78 3.72 4.11
N MET A 4 -14.88 3.71 4.88
CA MET A 4 -15.18 4.77 5.85
C MET A 4 -14.07 4.95 6.90
N LEU A 5 -13.51 3.85 7.42
CA LEU A 5 -12.42 3.91 8.40
C LEU A 5 -11.12 4.40 7.77
N ILE A 6 -10.82 3.98 6.54
CA ILE A 6 -9.66 4.47 5.79
C ILE A 6 -9.80 5.98 5.54
N THR A 7 -10.93 6.41 4.97
CA THR A 7 -11.25 7.82 4.73
C THR A 7 -11.05 8.64 6.01
N LYS A 8 -11.66 8.23 7.12
CA LYS A 8 -11.53 8.95 8.40
C LYS A 8 -10.07 9.10 8.85
N ASN A 9 -9.24 8.07 8.71
CA ASN A 9 -7.84 8.15 9.12
C ASN A 9 -7.00 9.00 8.16
N VAL A 10 -7.22 8.87 6.85
CA VAL A 10 -6.58 9.69 5.81
C VAL A 10 -6.89 11.18 6.02
N TYR A 11 -8.15 11.54 6.29
CA TYR A 11 -8.53 12.92 6.61
C TYR A 11 -7.88 13.43 7.91
N LYS A 12 -7.75 12.59 8.94
CA LYS A 12 -7.05 12.97 10.18
C LYS A 12 -5.56 13.23 9.98
N LEU A 13 -4.93 12.61 8.98
CA LEU A 13 -3.55 12.90 8.59
C LEU A 13 -3.43 14.21 7.78
N GLY A 14 -4.55 14.86 7.45
CA GLY A 14 -4.58 16.15 6.74
C GLY A 14 -4.79 16.03 5.22
N TYR A 15 -4.99 14.83 4.68
CA TYR A 15 -5.25 14.66 3.25
C TYR A 15 -6.71 14.94 2.89
N GLY A 16 -6.93 15.56 1.73
CA GLY A 16 -8.27 15.86 1.21
C GLY A 16 -8.96 14.71 0.48
N GLY A 17 -8.22 13.63 0.15
CA GLY A 17 -8.71 12.48 -0.60
C GLY A 17 -7.62 11.43 -0.80
N PHE A 18 -7.99 10.29 -1.38
CA PHE A 18 -7.04 9.22 -1.71
C PHE A 18 -7.55 8.34 -2.85
N TYR A 19 -6.61 7.72 -3.55
CA TYR A 19 -6.89 6.55 -4.39
C TYR A 19 -6.70 5.28 -3.55
N SER A 20 -7.64 4.34 -3.65
CA SER A 20 -7.47 2.99 -3.11
C SER A 20 -7.19 2.05 -4.28
N VAL A 21 -5.97 1.54 -4.35
CA VAL A 21 -5.51 0.66 -5.43
C VAL A 21 -5.25 -0.74 -4.88
N ASN A 22 -5.57 -1.76 -5.68
CA ASN A 22 -5.27 -3.15 -5.35
C ASN A 22 -3.87 -3.51 -5.83
N LEU A 23 -3.17 -4.38 -5.09
CA LEU A 23 -1.87 -4.91 -5.52
C LEU A 23 -1.99 -5.87 -6.73
N PHE A 24 -3.18 -6.43 -6.94
CA PHE A 24 -3.51 -7.39 -7.98
C PHE A 24 -4.80 -6.95 -8.70
N SER A 25 -4.92 -7.21 -9.99
CA SER A 25 -6.10 -6.85 -10.79
C SER A 25 -7.25 -7.85 -10.68
N LYS A 26 -7.01 -9.08 -10.23
CA LYS A 26 -8.06 -10.09 -10.03
C LYS A 26 -8.65 -10.04 -8.62
N TYR A 27 -9.97 -10.22 -8.53
CA TYR A 27 -10.69 -10.29 -7.25
C TYR A 27 -10.72 -11.71 -6.66
N ASP A 28 -10.94 -12.73 -7.49
CA ASP A 28 -10.88 -14.15 -7.08
C ASP A 28 -9.51 -14.74 -7.39
N ILE A 29 -8.57 -14.51 -6.49
CA ILE A 29 -7.22 -15.07 -6.58
C ILE A 29 -7.18 -16.40 -5.83
N ASP A 30 -6.97 -17.49 -6.55
CA ASP A 30 -6.56 -18.74 -5.93
C ASP A 30 -5.23 -18.51 -5.19
N LYS A 31 -5.18 -18.87 -3.90
CA LYS A 31 -4.03 -18.66 -3.02
C LYS A 31 -2.73 -19.27 -3.57
N LYS A 32 -2.81 -20.21 -4.51
CA LYS A 32 -1.67 -20.83 -5.19
C LYS A 32 -1.14 -20.04 -6.41
N ASN A 33 -1.91 -19.07 -6.92
CA ASN A 33 -1.74 -18.48 -8.25
C ASN A 33 -1.70 -16.93 -8.28
N TYR A 34 -1.15 -16.28 -7.24
CA TYR A 34 -1.01 -14.81 -7.18
C TYR A 34 -0.19 -14.22 -8.34
N LEU A 35 0.82 -14.94 -8.85
CA LEU A 35 1.63 -14.45 -9.98
C LEU A 35 0.82 -14.20 -11.26
N LYS A 36 -0.30 -14.92 -11.45
CA LYS A 36 -1.19 -14.79 -12.61
C LYS A 36 -2.33 -13.80 -12.38
N ALA A 37 -2.30 -13.07 -11.27
CA ALA A 37 -3.37 -12.16 -10.84
C ALA A 37 -3.04 -10.67 -11.06
N THR A 38 -1.95 -10.38 -11.75
CA THR A 38 -1.58 -9.02 -12.18
C THR A 38 -1.37 -8.99 -13.70
N ASN A 39 -1.55 -7.82 -14.30
CA ASN A 39 -1.30 -7.52 -15.72
C ASN A 39 -0.70 -6.11 -15.83
N VAL A 40 -0.18 -5.77 -17.02
CA VAL A 40 0.44 -4.47 -17.29
C VAL A 40 -0.53 -3.31 -17.01
N ASP A 41 -1.79 -3.46 -17.39
CA ASP A 41 -2.82 -2.44 -17.14
C ASP A 41 -2.97 -2.08 -15.65
N ASN A 42 -2.76 -3.04 -14.74
CA ASN A 42 -2.78 -2.79 -13.29
C ASN A 42 -1.63 -1.87 -12.87
N ASP A 43 -0.43 -2.12 -13.38
CA ASP A 43 0.75 -1.33 -13.06
C ASP A 43 0.61 0.10 -13.61
N ASP A 44 0.07 0.26 -14.81
CA ASP A 44 -0.20 1.56 -15.41
C ASP A 44 -1.22 2.38 -14.60
N HIS A 45 -2.30 1.74 -14.15
CA HIS A 45 -3.28 2.39 -13.27
C HIS A 45 -2.68 2.79 -11.92
N ILE A 46 -1.86 1.93 -11.31
CA ILE A 46 -1.16 2.27 -10.06
C ILE A 46 -0.26 3.49 -10.29
N LEU A 47 0.54 3.50 -11.35
CA LEU A 47 1.43 4.62 -11.68
C LEU A 47 0.66 5.93 -11.92
N GLU A 48 -0.47 5.87 -12.61
CA GLU A 48 -1.31 7.05 -12.83
C GLU A 48 -1.80 7.64 -11.50
N CYS A 49 -2.33 6.81 -10.60
CA CYS A 49 -2.76 7.22 -9.26
C CYS A 49 -1.61 7.81 -8.45
N VAL A 50 -0.43 7.18 -8.49
CA VAL A 50 0.75 7.64 -7.76
C VAL A 50 1.25 8.99 -8.28
N LYS A 51 1.29 9.19 -9.60
CA LYS A 51 1.71 10.47 -10.21
C LYS A 51 0.81 11.62 -9.78
N LYS A 52 -0.50 11.38 -9.65
CA LYS A 52 -1.51 12.34 -9.19
C LYS A 52 -1.55 12.53 -7.67
N SER A 53 -0.84 11.71 -6.90
CA SER A 53 -0.84 11.75 -5.44
C SER A 53 0.39 12.46 -4.89
N SER A 54 0.24 13.12 -3.75
CA SER A 54 1.35 13.71 -3.00
C SER A 54 2.21 12.65 -2.30
N GLU A 55 1.57 11.61 -1.75
CA GLU A 55 2.22 10.52 -1.04
C GLU A 55 1.59 9.16 -1.38
N ILE A 56 2.33 8.08 -1.13
CA ILE A 56 1.88 6.69 -1.27
C ILE A 56 1.96 6.05 0.11
N ILE A 57 0.89 5.43 0.60
CA ILE A 57 0.92 4.71 1.88
C ILE A 57 0.79 3.21 1.64
N PHE A 58 1.86 2.45 1.90
CA PHE A 58 1.79 0.99 1.91
C PHE A 58 1.10 0.48 3.18
N ALA A 59 0.05 -0.31 2.99
CA ALA A 59 -0.78 -0.86 4.05
C ALA A 59 -1.31 -2.26 3.69
N TYR A 60 -0.40 -3.22 3.47
CA TYR A 60 -0.73 -4.57 2.97
C TYR A 60 -0.81 -5.68 4.05
N GLY A 61 -0.51 -5.36 5.31
CA GLY A 61 -0.55 -6.31 6.43
C GLY A 61 0.52 -7.42 6.34
N SER A 62 0.22 -8.57 6.93
CA SER A 62 1.16 -9.70 7.00
C SER A 62 1.17 -10.60 5.76
N LEU A 63 0.41 -10.28 4.71
CA LEU A 63 0.26 -11.18 3.56
C LEU A 63 1.58 -11.44 2.82
N PRO A 64 2.43 -10.44 2.53
CA PRO A 64 3.75 -10.68 1.93
C PRO A 64 4.65 -11.57 2.79
N LEU A 65 4.58 -11.46 4.12
CA LEU A 65 5.39 -12.28 5.04
C LEU A 65 5.01 -13.77 4.99
N LYS A 66 3.75 -14.06 4.62
CA LYS A 66 3.19 -15.41 4.60
C LYS A 66 3.17 -16.03 3.19
N ASN A 67 3.37 -15.23 2.14
CA ASN A 67 3.28 -15.69 0.76
C ASN A 67 4.36 -15.06 -0.13
N LYS A 68 5.30 -15.91 -0.59
CA LYS A 68 6.43 -15.51 -1.44
C LYS A 68 6.01 -14.82 -2.74
N GLN A 69 4.88 -15.21 -3.34
CA GLN A 69 4.40 -14.58 -4.58
C GLN A 69 3.89 -13.15 -4.32
N VAL A 70 3.28 -12.92 -3.14
CA VAL A 70 2.85 -11.58 -2.73
C VAL A 70 4.06 -10.72 -2.36
N ALA A 71 5.04 -11.27 -1.65
CA ALA A 71 6.32 -10.59 -1.40
C ALA A 71 7.00 -10.15 -2.70
N TYR A 72 7.09 -11.06 -3.67
CA TYR A 72 7.63 -10.75 -5.00
C TYR A 72 6.83 -9.64 -5.71
N ARG A 73 5.50 -9.65 -5.62
CA ARG A 73 4.69 -8.58 -6.23
C ARG A 73 4.91 -7.22 -5.58
N VAL A 74 5.06 -7.18 -4.25
CA VAL A 74 5.40 -5.94 -3.52
C VAL A 74 6.77 -5.42 -3.93
N ASP A 75 7.76 -6.31 -4.06
CA ASP A 75 9.11 -5.99 -4.51
C ASP A 75 9.13 -5.41 -5.94
N ASN A 76 8.40 -6.05 -6.86
CA ASN A 76 8.21 -5.51 -8.22
C ASN A 76 7.59 -4.11 -8.23
N LEU A 77 6.64 -3.84 -7.32
CA LEU A 77 6.04 -2.51 -7.21
C LEU A 77 7.04 -1.49 -6.69
N TYR A 78 7.92 -1.85 -5.74
CA TYR A 78 9.00 -0.97 -5.31
C TYR A 78 9.94 -0.62 -6.47
N HIS A 79 10.39 -1.63 -7.21
CA HIS A 79 11.25 -1.42 -8.37
C HIS A 79 10.55 -0.57 -9.45
N LEU A 80 9.25 -0.78 -9.68
CA LEU A 80 8.48 0.05 -10.60
C LEU A 80 8.46 1.52 -10.17
N LEU A 81 8.22 1.79 -8.89
CA LEU A 81 8.20 3.15 -8.35
C LEU A 81 9.59 3.80 -8.39
N GLU A 82 10.63 3.08 -8.02
CA GLU A 82 12.03 3.54 -8.07
C GLU A 82 12.47 3.84 -9.51
N ASN A 83 12.20 2.94 -10.45
CA ASN A 83 12.52 3.16 -11.87
C ASN A 83 11.77 4.36 -12.48
N ASN A 84 10.63 4.74 -11.89
CA ASN A 84 9.86 5.93 -12.27
C ASN A 84 10.18 7.17 -11.42
N GLN A 85 11.17 7.11 -10.52
CA GLN A 85 11.56 8.22 -9.63
C GLN A 85 10.39 8.71 -8.74
N LEU A 86 9.61 7.78 -8.21
CA LEU A 86 8.44 8.02 -7.36
C LEU A 86 8.62 7.48 -5.93
N ASP A 87 9.82 6.99 -5.59
CA ASP A 87 10.11 6.33 -4.33
C ASP A 87 10.20 7.31 -3.13
N ASP A 88 10.41 8.59 -3.39
CA ASP A 88 10.40 9.67 -2.40
C ASP A 88 9.02 9.91 -1.78
N LYS A 89 7.95 9.59 -2.52
CA LYS A 89 6.55 9.65 -2.07
C LYS A 89 6.17 8.53 -1.13
N ILE A 90 7.01 7.49 -1.00
CA ILE A 90 6.68 6.28 -0.25
C ILE A 90 6.61 6.59 1.25
N ARG A 91 5.50 6.16 1.83
CA ARG A 91 5.22 6.10 3.26
C ARG A 91 4.70 4.72 3.64
N TYR A 92 4.79 4.43 4.94
CA TYR A 92 4.32 3.19 5.53
C TYR A 92 3.24 3.47 6.55
N LEU A 93 2.13 2.73 6.49
CA LEU A 93 1.16 2.74 7.58
C LEU A 93 1.81 2.12 8.82
N THR A 94 1.84 2.88 9.91
CA THR A 94 2.43 2.45 11.17
C THR A 94 1.55 2.78 12.37
N ASP A 95 1.90 2.19 13.51
CA ASP A 95 1.33 2.50 14.81
C ASP A 95 2.26 3.46 15.60
N GLU A 96 2.01 3.63 16.89
CA GLU A 96 2.84 4.47 17.74
C GLU A 96 4.19 3.85 18.10
N HIS A 97 4.37 2.55 17.85
CA HIS A 97 5.60 1.79 18.08
C HIS A 97 6.47 1.67 16.82
N GLN A 98 6.05 2.31 15.72
CA GLN A 98 6.74 2.25 14.43
C GLN A 98 6.76 0.86 13.79
N GLU A 99 5.80 -0.02 14.09
CA GLU A 99 5.63 -1.26 13.35
C GLU A 99 5.03 -0.97 11.95
N PHE A 100 5.59 -1.52 10.88
CA PHE A 100 5.26 -1.09 9.52
C PHE A 100 4.22 -1.96 8.81
N CYS A 101 3.58 -1.36 7.80
CA CYS A 101 2.72 -2.02 6.83
C CYS A 101 1.52 -2.73 7.43
N PHE A 102 0.91 -2.19 8.49
CA PHE A 102 -0.32 -2.76 9.03
C PHE A 102 -1.40 -2.88 7.95
N HIS A 103 -2.29 -3.86 8.13
CA HIS A 103 -3.54 -3.83 7.40
C HIS A 103 -4.37 -2.62 7.90
N PRO A 104 -5.00 -1.81 7.02
CA PRO A 104 -5.80 -0.63 7.37
C PRO A 104 -6.80 -0.79 8.51
N LEU A 105 -7.31 -2.02 8.68
CA LEU A 105 -8.32 -2.39 9.66
C LEU A 105 -7.78 -3.17 10.86
N ALA A 106 -6.47 -3.39 10.96
CA ALA A 106 -5.88 -4.05 12.11
C ALA A 106 -6.25 -3.29 13.39
N SER A 107 -6.52 -4.01 14.49
CA SER A 107 -7.04 -3.41 15.73
C SER A 107 -6.14 -2.31 16.29
N GLN A 108 -4.83 -2.46 16.07
CA GLN A 108 -3.78 -1.52 16.44
C GLN A 108 -3.96 -0.14 15.78
N VAL A 109 -4.21 -0.11 14.47
CA VAL A 109 -4.21 1.13 13.67
C VAL A 109 -5.60 1.60 13.25
N ARG A 110 -6.65 0.77 13.32
CA ARG A 110 -7.99 1.11 12.77
C ARG A 110 -8.59 2.43 13.29
N LYS A 111 -8.20 2.89 14.48
CA LYS A 111 -8.70 4.13 15.10
C LYS A 111 -7.84 5.37 14.82
N LYS A 112 -6.54 5.17 14.57
CA LYS A 112 -5.54 6.24 14.37
C LYS A 112 -4.39 5.68 13.54
N TRP A 113 -4.08 6.38 12.45
CA TRP A 113 -2.91 6.07 11.61
C TRP A 113 -1.76 6.98 11.97
N TYR A 114 -0.56 6.43 11.88
CA TYR A 114 0.67 7.17 11.73
C TYR A 114 1.28 6.76 10.39
N ASN A 115 2.11 7.62 9.81
CA ASN A 115 2.88 7.26 8.64
C ASN A 115 4.32 7.78 8.76
N VAL A 116 5.27 6.99 8.27
CA VAL A 116 6.68 7.36 8.22
C VAL A 116 7.21 7.25 6.80
N SER A 117 8.20 8.08 6.47
CA SER A 117 8.86 8.01 5.17
C SER A 117 9.84 6.86 5.07
N LYS A 118 10.01 6.31 3.86
CA LYS A 118 11.05 5.31 3.56
C LYS A 118 12.45 5.77 3.99
N LYS A 119 12.74 7.07 3.89
CA LYS A 119 14.02 7.67 4.30
C LYS A 119 14.27 7.68 5.81
N GLY A 120 13.24 7.44 6.63
CA GLY A 120 13.33 7.34 8.09
C GLY A 120 13.54 5.92 8.62
N VAL A 121 13.60 4.92 7.73
CA VAL A 121 13.87 3.52 8.07
C VAL A 121 15.30 3.22 7.61
N SER A 122 16.27 3.69 8.38
CA SER A 122 17.71 3.40 8.19
C SER A 122 18.18 2.38 9.22
#